data_AF-A0A2J9E2J2-F1
#
_entry.id   AF-A0A2J9E2J2-F1
#
_cell.length_a   1.000
_cell.length_b   1.000
_cell.length_c   1.000
_cell.angle_alpha   90.00
_cell.angle_beta   90.00
_cell.angle_gamma   90.00
#
_symmetry.space_group_name_H-M   'P 1'
#
loop_
_entity.id
_entity.type
_entity.pdbx_description
1 polymer ?
#
loop_
_entity_poly.entity_id
_entity_poly.type
_entity_poly.pdbx_seq_one_letter_code
_entity_poly.pdbx_strand_id
1 'polypeptide(L)'
;MSFDEFRKSWRRMRSDSRNPALVAFNRQSEEFKFCVLTLANREKPGSFRLQEVGDAFESFDEPRRALIIAAMNKLVRWGRLLPRPFSDADQYLSE
;
A
#
# COMPACT_ATOMS: atom_id res chain seq x y z
N MET A 1 -31.45 4.48 -16.80
CA MET A 1 -30.35 5.38 -16.40
C MET A 1 -30.13 6.36 -17.53
N SER A 2 -30.24 7.66 -17.28
CA SER A 2 -30.07 8.68 -18.32
C SER A 2 -28.59 8.92 -18.63
N PHE A 3 -28.28 9.54 -19.78
CA PHE A 3 -26.90 9.88 -20.15
C PHE A 3 -26.25 10.85 -19.15
N ASP A 4 -27.03 11.72 -18.51
CA ASP A 4 -26.56 12.61 -17.45
C ASP A 4 -26.29 11.89 -16.13
N GLU A 5 -27.10 10.90 -15.78
CA GLU A 5 -26.84 10.02 -14.65
C GLU A 5 -25.56 9.20 -14.86
N PHE A 6 -25.35 8.69 -16.08
CA PHE A 6 -24.11 8.00 -16.47
C PHE A 6 -22.89 8.92 -16.36
N ARG A 7 -22.96 10.16 -16.89
CA ARG A 7 -21.85 11.13 -16.79
C ARG A 7 -21.55 11.56 -15.36
N LYS A 8 -22.55 11.66 -14.49
CA LYS A 8 -22.36 11.95 -13.05
C LYS A 8 -21.73 10.76 -12.34
N SER A 9 -22.25 9.55 -12.57
CA SER A 9 -21.70 8.31 -12.02
C SER A 9 -20.24 8.10 -12.44
N TRP A 10 -19.94 8.27 -13.73
CA TRP A 10 -18.58 8.11 -14.27
C TRP A 10 -17.60 9.16 -13.75
N ARG A 11 -18.01 10.43 -13.62
CA ARG A 11 -17.17 11.46 -12.99
C ARG A 11 -16.92 11.18 -11.51
N ARG A 12 -17.91 10.63 -10.80
CA ARG A 12 -17.79 10.24 -9.40
C ARG A 12 -16.85 9.05 -9.24
N MET A 13 -17.01 7.98 -10.03
CA MET A 13 -16.05 6.87 -10.12
C MET A 13 -14.63 7.35 -10.45
N ARG A 14 -14.49 8.32 -11.37
CA ARG A 14 -13.18 8.90 -11.74
C ARG A 14 -12.57 9.78 -10.65
N SER A 15 -13.42 10.39 -9.81
CA SER A 15 -13.03 11.14 -8.61
C SER A 15 -12.64 10.19 -7.48
N ASP A 16 -13.35 9.09 -7.32
CA ASP A 16 -13.07 8.08 -6.29
C ASP A 16 -11.81 7.28 -6.67
N SER A 17 -11.57 7.08 -7.97
CA SER A 17 -10.31 6.55 -8.51
C SER A 17 -9.12 7.54 -8.44
N ARG A 18 -9.32 8.76 -7.92
CA ARG A 18 -8.22 9.72 -7.68
C ARG A 18 -7.54 9.56 -6.33
N ASN A 19 -7.98 8.66 -5.44
CA ASN A 19 -7.22 8.40 -4.22
C ASN A 19 -5.82 7.87 -4.61
N PRO A 20 -4.75 8.68 -4.50
CA PRO A 20 -3.45 8.29 -5.03
C PRO A 20 -2.90 7.08 -4.27
N ALA A 21 -3.29 6.91 -3.01
CA ALA A 21 -2.90 5.75 -2.21
C ALA A 21 -3.56 4.46 -2.69
N LEU A 22 -4.81 4.51 -3.14
CA LEU A 22 -5.52 3.36 -3.73
C LEU A 22 -4.79 2.89 -5.00
N VAL A 23 -4.56 3.81 -5.93
CA VAL A 23 -3.87 3.50 -7.20
C VAL A 23 -2.44 3.03 -6.95
N ALA A 24 -1.74 3.69 -6.02
CA ALA A 24 -0.38 3.31 -5.66
C ALA A 24 -0.34 1.91 -5.05
N PHE A 25 -1.16 1.61 -4.04
CA PHE A 25 -1.20 0.32 -3.34
C PHE A 25 -1.57 -0.84 -4.27
N ASN A 26 -2.63 -0.68 -5.08
CA ASN A 26 -3.12 -1.73 -5.96
C ASN A 26 -2.16 -2.11 -7.08
N ARG A 27 -1.20 -1.23 -7.42
CA ARG A 27 -0.18 -1.48 -8.45
C ARG A 27 1.09 -2.15 -7.91
N GLN A 28 1.24 -2.29 -6.59
CA GLN A 28 2.44 -2.88 -6.01
C GLN A 28 2.37 -4.41 -6.00
N SER A 29 3.55 -5.03 -5.91
CA SER A 29 3.67 -6.47 -5.73
C SER A 29 3.16 -6.92 -4.36
N GLU A 30 2.92 -8.22 -4.21
CA GLU A 30 2.50 -8.80 -2.94
C GLU A 30 3.56 -8.62 -1.85
N GLU A 31 4.85 -8.65 -2.19
CA GLU A 31 5.94 -8.42 -1.22
C GLU A 31 5.90 -7.00 -0.65
N PHE A 32 5.64 -6.00 -1.50
CA PHE A 32 5.48 -4.64 -1.02
C PHE A 32 4.23 -4.50 -0.14
N LYS A 33 3.09 -5.07 -0.57
CA LYS A 33 1.87 -5.08 0.24
C LYS A 33 2.10 -5.78 1.57
N PHE A 34 2.84 -6.88 1.60
CA PHE A 34 3.25 -7.58 2.82
C PHE A 34 4.02 -6.65 3.76
N CYS A 35 5.02 -5.90 3.24
CA CYS A 35 5.74 -4.92 4.04
C CYS A 35 4.82 -3.84 4.62
N VAL A 36 3.88 -3.34 3.81
CA VAL A 36 2.90 -2.33 4.24
C VAL A 36 2.01 -2.86 5.37
N LEU A 37 1.40 -4.04 5.18
CA LEU A 37 0.48 -4.63 6.17
C LEU A 37 1.21 -5.01 7.45
N THR A 38 2.43 -5.54 7.34
CA THR A 38 3.29 -5.86 8.49
C THR A 38 3.63 -4.60 9.28
N LEU A 39 4.00 -3.52 8.60
CA LEU A 39 4.31 -2.26 9.26
C LEU A 39 3.08 -1.64 9.92
N ALA A 40 1.92 -1.73 9.26
CA ALA A 40 0.65 -1.28 9.83
C ALA A 40 0.27 -2.08 11.09
N ASN A 41 0.48 -3.41 11.08
CA ASN A 41 0.28 -4.27 12.23
C ASN A 41 1.24 -3.96 13.39
N ARG A 42 2.46 -3.50 13.11
CA ARG A 42 3.38 -3.06 14.18
C ARG A 42 2.80 -1.89 14.97
N GLU A 43 2.11 -0.97 14.29
CA GLU A 43 1.47 0.20 14.93
C GLU A 43 0.15 -0.17 15.61
N LYS A 44 -0.63 -1.06 14.99
CA LYS A 44 -1.88 -1.58 15.54
C LYS A 44 -1.96 -3.10 15.35
N PRO A 45 -1.53 -3.89 16.36
CA PRO A 45 -1.49 -5.34 16.26
C PRO A 45 -2.82 -5.98 15.90
N GLY A 46 -2.78 -6.99 15.04
CA GLY A 46 -3.97 -7.77 14.62
C GLY A 46 -4.90 -7.06 13.64
N SER A 47 -4.50 -5.91 13.08
CA SER A 47 -5.31 -5.17 12.10
C SER A 47 -5.41 -5.89 10.74
N PHE A 48 -4.39 -6.66 10.38
CA PHE A 48 -4.29 -7.38 9.11
C PHE A 48 -3.79 -8.82 9.31
N ARG A 49 -4.25 -9.72 8.47
CA ARG A 49 -3.85 -11.13 8.39
C ARG A 49 -2.97 -11.37 7.17
N LEU A 50 -2.18 -12.42 7.19
CA LEU A 50 -1.29 -12.77 6.08
C LEU A 50 -2.04 -13.05 4.77
N GLN A 51 -3.24 -13.62 4.86
CA GLN A 51 -4.07 -13.93 3.69
C GLN A 51 -4.57 -12.68 2.96
N GLU A 52 -4.56 -11.51 3.61
CA GLU A 52 -5.04 -10.25 3.05
C GLU A 52 -3.95 -9.51 2.22
N VAL A 53 -2.72 -10.03 2.14
CA VAL A 53 -1.59 -9.39 1.42
C VAL A 53 -1.86 -9.18 -0.07
N GLY A 54 -2.63 -10.06 -0.71
CA GLY A 54 -3.00 -9.94 -2.13
C GLY A 54 -4.16 -8.98 -2.38
N ASP A 55 -4.94 -8.64 -1.34
CA ASP A 55 -6.20 -7.95 -1.50
C ASP A 55 -6.03 -6.53 -2.07
N ALA A 56 -7.09 -6.06 -2.72
CA ALA A 56 -7.17 -4.69 -3.21
C ALA A 56 -7.44 -3.73 -2.04
N PHE A 57 -6.96 -2.49 -2.13
CA PHE A 57 -7.15 -1.45 -1.12
C PHE A 57 -8.63 -1.26 -0.72
N GLU A 58 -9.54 -1.46 -1.67
CA GLU A 58 -10.97 -1.32 -1.53
C GLU A 58 -11.64 -2.46 -0.73
N SER A 59 -10.98 -3.61 -0.54
CA SER A 59 -11.53 -4.69 0.30
C SER A 59 -11.51 -4.33 1.79
N PHE A 60 -10.59 -3.45 2.20
CA PHE A 60 -10.41 -3.04 3.59
C PHE A 60 -11.44 -1.99 4.00
N ASP A 61 -11.79 -1.97 5.29
CA ASP A 61 -12.59 -0.88 5.86
C ASP A 61 -11.77 0.42 6.01
N GLU A 62 -12.48 1.52 6.25
CA GLU A 62 -11.88 2.86 6.35
C GLU A 62 -10.77 2.97 7.42
N PRO A 63 -10.94 2.43 8.65
CA PRO A 63 -9.86 2.42 9.63
C PRO A 63 -8.60 1.68 9.15
N ARG A 64 -8.75 0.52 8.50
CA ARG A 64 -7.63 -0.24 7.95
C ARG A 64 -6.98 0.48 6.77
N ARG A 65 -7.76 1.09 5.88
CA ARG A 65 -7.23 1.92 4.79
C ARG A 65 -6.37 3.07 5.29
N ALA A 66 -6.75 3.71 6.39
CA ALA A 66 -5.94 4.77 7.01
C ALA A 66 -4.58 4.25 7.51
N LEU A 67 -4.54 3.05 8.09
CA LEU A 67 -3.29 2.39 8.53
C LEU A 67 -2.40 2.06 7.34
N ILE A 68 -2.97 1.55 6.24
CA ILE A 68 -2.24 1.27 5.00
C ILE A 68 -1.57 2.55 4.48
N ILE A 69 -2.31 3.66 4.39
CA ILE A 69 -1.78 4.96 3.95
C ILE A 69 -0.61 5.41 4.84
N ALA A 70 -0.77 5.33 6.16
CA ALA A 70 0.27 5.71 7.11
C ALA A 70 1.54 4.86 6.96
N ALA A 71 1.39 3.55 6.79
CA ALA A 71 2.50 2.62 6.56
C ALA A 71 3.21 2.90 5.23
N MET A 72 2.46 3.12 4.13
CA MET A 72 3.04 3.49 2.84
C MET A 72 3.87 4.79 2.93
N ASN A 73 3.37 5.81 3.63
CA ASN A 73 4.10 7.06 3.83
C ASN A 73 5.41 6.85 4.59
N LYS A 74 5.42 5.96 5.60
CA LYS A 74 6.65 5.58 6.32
C LYS A 74 7.65 4.88 5.40
N LEU A 75 7.21 3.90 4.60
CA LEU A 75 8.08 3.19 3.64
C LEU A 75 8.68 4.13 2.60
N VAL A 76 7.88 5.05 2.03
CA VAL A 76 8.38 6.04 1.06
C VAL A 76 9.43 6.95 1.69
N ARG A 77 9.23 7.37 2.94
CA ARG A 77 10.23 8.14 3.69
C ARG A 77 11.51 7.35 3.91
N TRP A 78 11.41 6.06 4.23
CA TRP A 78 12.57 5.19 4.39
C TRP A 78 13.31 4.95 3.09
N GLY A 79 12.63 4.82 1.96
CA GLY A 79 13.26 4.66 0.65
C GLY A 79 14.29 5.76 0.33
N ARG A 80 14.12 6.96 0.89
CA ARG A 80 15.10 8.07 0.76
C ARG A 80 16.35 7.91 1.64
N LEU A 81 16.27 7.05 2.65
CA LEU A 81 17.31 6.80 3.66
C LEU A 81 17.90 5.39 3.55
N LEU A 82 17.36 4.53 2.68
CA LEU A 82 17.85 3.17 2.53
C LEU A 82 19.29 3.18 2.00
N PRO A 83 20.14 2.26 2.50
CA PRO A 83 21.47 2.07 1.96
C PRO A 83 21.40 1.67 0.49
N ARG A 84 22.51 1.84 -0.22
CA ARG A 84 22.65 1.27 -1.56
C ARG A 84 22.55 -0.26 -1.49
N PRO A 85 22.16 -0.94 -2.58
CA PRO A 85 22.22 -2.39 -2.64
C PRO A 85 23.59 -2.89 -2.21
N PHE A 86 23.61 -3.86 -1.31
CA PHE A 86 24.81 -4.56 -0.91
C PHE A 86 25.19 -5.56 -2.00
N SER A 87 26.49 -5.74 -2.23
CA SER A 87 27.00 -6.81 -3.06
C SER A 87 26.81 -8.15 -2.34
N ASP A 88 26.60 -9.24 -3.09
CA ASP A 88 26.67 -10.59 -2.51
C ASP A 88 28.03 -10.86 -1.86
N ALA A 89 29.10 -10.20 -2.32
CA ALA A 89 30.41 -10.29 -1.68
C ALA A 89 30.43 -9.71 -0.25
N ASP A 90 29.56 -8.73 0.06
CA ASP A 90 29.49 -8.09 1.38
C ASP A 90 28.94 -9.04 2.46
N GLN A 91 28.35 -10.18 2.08
CA GLN A 91 27.89 -11.20 3.03
C GLN A 91 29.06 -11.94 3.70
N TYR A 92 30.21 -12.00 3.03
CA TYR A 92 31.41 -12.67 3.53
C TYR A 92 32.25 -11.65 4.28
N LEU A 93 31.97 -11.50 5.58
CA LEU A 93 32.81 -10.72 6.49
C LEU A 93 34.21 -11.35 6.50
N SER A 94 35.21 -10.67 5.94
CA SER A 94 36.60 -10.93 6.31
C SER A 94 36.77 -10.41 7.73
N GLU A 95 36.92 -11.31 8.69
CA GLU A 95 37.23 -10.99 10.10
C GLU A 95 38.40 -10.01 10.25
#